data_AF-A0A8H5GPC8-F1
#
_entry.id   AF-A0A8H5GPC8-F1
#
_cell.length_a   1.000
_cell.length_b   1.000
_cell.length_c   1.000
_cell.angle_alpha   90.00
_cell.angle_beta   90.00
_cell.angle_gamma   90.00
#
_symmetry.space_group_name_H-M   'P 1'
#
loop_
_entity.id
_entity.type
_entity.pdbx_description
1 polymer ?
#
loop_
_entity_poly.entity_id
_entity_poly.type
_entity_poly.pdbx_seq_one_letter_code
_entity_poly.pdbx_strand_id
1 'polypeptide(L)'
;MGKTSVALAVMHHQSVRDRFTDPCRFWVPCAKAESVPLLLGILYHSLCITRKSGDSLEDILSELELPSGQLHLQPHRILLLDNFETPWNLCDQEEIERILCTLEKIPRVSLFITMRANQPPTNQRWDTVHIQPLDLDASVKIYTEIHAKAIKLLANYAKTNGATPLELLDAWEWEGTAMLTLDSNSVTNALERSIKLSIESPRMRNSPDALELLILLALLQPLFQLRIYRTRGRLRACHSRDTFISASFQSHSPANSPRLSKSCPPSVLLTSISTQFFPGGPSYQPDKRLILSEEDNLQSILLSATADPDADVSPEILEALLILSLHHRWTRPRLNLIEHTLSVSQRIKNDEYIAKSLACYAEMCRGLSLYQDAVEKASQAREKFIALQDYSSAV
;
A
#
# COMPACT_ATOMS: atom_id res chain seq x y z
N MET A 1 12.97 -4.04 9.95
CA MET A 1 13.56 -4.89 11.01
C MET A 1 15.09 -4.81 11.17
N GLY A 2 15.87 -4.25 10.23
CA GLY A 2 17.30 -3.99 10.49
C GLY A 2 18.20 -5.23 10.69
N LYS A 3 17.82 -6.40 10.17
CA LYS A 3 18.59 -7.66 10.31
C LYS A 3 20.04 -7.52 9.87
N THR A 4 20.28 -6.94 8.69
CA THR A 4 21.63 -6.66 8.19
C THR A 4 22.41 -5.75 9.14
N SER A 5 21.80 -4.67 9.64
CA SER A 5 22.44 -3.75 10.58
C SER A 5 22.82 -4.43 11.90
N VAL A 6 21.92 -5.26 12.45
CA VAL A 6 22.20 -6.05 13.66
C VAL A 6 23.29 -7.08 13.40
N ALA A 7 23.23 -7.78 12.26
CA ALA A 7 24.25 -8.76 11.90
C ALA A 7 25.63 -8.12 11.75
N LEU A 8 25.73 -6.97 11.08
CA LEU A 8 26.97 -6.21 10.98
C LEU A 8 27.44 -5.71 12.35
N ALA A 9 26.54 -5.26 13.23
CA ALA A 9 26.89 -4.87 14.59
C ALA A 9 27.46 -6.05 15.40
N VAL A 10 26.88 -7.25 15.26
CA VAL A 10 27.41 -8.49 15.85
C VAL A 10 28.79 -8.82 15.27
N MET A 11 28.97 -8.74 13.95
CA MET A 11 30.25 -8.98 13.27
C MET A 11 31.35 -8.00 13.73
N HIS A 12 30.97 -6.81 14.20
CA HIS A 12 31.89 -5.80 14.75
C HIS A 12 32.01 -5.83 16.28
N HIS A 13 31.25 -6.67 16.98
CA HIS A 13 31.31 -6.78 18.43
C HIS A 13 32.67 -7.33 18.88
N GLN A 14 33.21 -6.79 19.99
CA GLN A 14 34.57 -7.10 20.43
C GLN A 14 34.81 -8.61 20.58
N SER A 15 33.88 -9.34 21.20
CA SER A 15 33.99 -10.80 21.37
C SER A 15 34.04 -11.58 20.04
N VAL A 16 33.33 -11.11 19.02
CA VAL A 16 33.40 -11.71 17.67
C VAL A 16 34.71 -11.36 17.01
N ARG A 17 35.21 -10.13 17.20
CA ARG A 17 36.51 -9.71 16.68
C ARG A 17 37.69 -10.46 17.30
N ASP A 18 37.60 -10.76 18.60
CA ASP A 18 38.61 -11.51 19.34
C ASP A 18 38.65 -12.98 18.89
N ARG A 19 37.49 -13.56 18.54
CA ARG A 19 37.38 -14.94 18.08
C ARG A 19 37.74 -15.11 16.60
N PHE A 20 37.22 -14.21 15.76
CA PHE A 20 37.35 -14.22 14.30
C PHE A 20 38.18 -13.00 13.88
N THR A 21 39.50 -13.11 13.96
CA THR A 21 40.43 -12.00 13.65
C THR A 21 40.46 -11.67 12.17
N ASP A 22 40.67 -10.40 11.80
CA ASP A 22 40.76 -10.00 10.39
C ASP A 22 41.87 -10.77 9.66
N PRO A 23 41.67 -11.17 8.38
CA PRO A 23 40.51 -10.92 7.52
C PRO A 23 39.41 -12.01 7.58
N CYS A 24 39.34 -12.82 8.64
CA CYS A 24 38.52 -14.05 8.70
C CYS A 24 37.02 -13.83 8.93
N ARG A 25 36.52 -12.62 8.63
CA ARG A 25 35.14 -12.21 8.76
C ARG A 25 34.64 -11.76 7.38
N PHE A 26 33.83 -12.59 6.75
CA PHE A 26 33.39 -12.37 5.38
C PHE A 26 31.93 -11.95 5.35
N TRP A 27 31.64 -10.85 4.68
CA TRP A 27 30.27 -10.44 4.37
C TRP A 27 29.94 -10.81 2.93
N VAL A 28 28.89 -11.61 2.76
CA VAL A 28 28.46 -12.17 1.49
C VAL A 28 27.05 -11.68 1.19
N PRO A 29 26.88 -10.65 0.32
CA PRO A 29 25.57 -10.08 0.01
C PRO A 29 24.82 -10.95 -1.02
N CYS A 30 23.92 -11.80 -0.57
CA CYS A 30 23.20 -12.77 -1.41
C CYS A 30 21.98 -12.19 -2.14
N ALA A 31 21.71 -10.88 -2.03
CA ALA A 31 20.52 -10.25 -2.62
C ALA A 31 20.39 -10.42 -4.15
N LYS A 32 21.50 -10.63 -4.87
CA LYS A 32 21.56 -10.85 -6.32
C LYS A 32 21.84 -12.31 -6.71
N ALA A 33 21.79 -13.25 -5.77
CA ALA A 33 22.05 -14.67 -6.01
C ALA A 33 20.81 -15.36 -6.62
N GLU A 34 20.43 -14.95 -7.83
CA GLU A 34 19.22 -15.41 -8.53
C GLU A 34 19.39 -16.79 -9.22
N SER A 35 20.57 -17.40 -9.09
CA SER A 35 20.87 -18.76 -9.56
C SER A 35 22.05 -19.35 -8.77
N VAL A 36 22.22 -20.67 -8.79
CA VAL A 36 23.35 -21.35 -8.12
C VAL A 36 24.71 -20.81 -8.62
N PRO A 37 24.97 -20.63 -9.92
CA PRO A 37 26.22 -20.04 -10.40
C PRO A 37 26.47 -18.62 -9.90
N LEU A 38 25.40 -17.80 -9.77
CA LEU A 38 25.52 -16.45 -9.22
C LEU A 38 25.85 -16.46 -7.73
N LEU A 39 25.26 -17.37 -6.95
CA LEU A 39 25.60 -17.56 -5.54
C LEU A 39 27.09 -17.93 -5.38
N LEU A 40 27.55 -18.92 -6.14
CA LEU A 40 28.96 -19.33 -6.13
C LEU A 40 29.87 -18.18 -6.57
N GLY A 41 29.49 -17.41 -7.60
CA GLY A 41 30.23 -16.22 -8.01
C GLY A 41 30.35 -15.14 -6.93
N ILE A 42 29.26 -14.89 -6.18
CA ILE A 42 29.25 -13.93 -5.06
C ILE A 42 30.14 -14.43 -3.92
N LEU A 43 30.06 -15.71 -3.55
CA LEU A 43 30.93 -16.32 -2.54
C LEU A 43 32.39 -16.23 -2.95
N TYR A 44 32.69 -16.62 -4.19
CA TYR A 44 34.03 -16.60 -4.76
C TYR A 44 34.65 -15.19 -4.73
N HIS A 45 33.87 -14.17 -5.09
CA HIS A 45 34.30 -12.78 -5.02
C HIS A 45 34.49 -12.30 -3.56
N SER A 46 33.55 -12.62 -2.67
CA SER A 46 33.58 -12.18 -1.26
C SER A 46 34.73 -12.80 -0.47
N LEU A 47 35.12 -14.03 -0.83
CA LEU A 47 36.26 -14.74 -0.27
C LEU A 47 37.59 -14.36 -0.94
N CYS A 48 37.58 -13.51 -1.97
CA CYS A 48 38.77 -13.08 -2.72
C CYS A 48 39.58 -14.25 -3.31
N ILE A 49 38.89 -15.27 -3.81
CA ILE A 49 39.53 -16.47 -4.36
C ILE A 49 40.25 -16.13 -5.66
N THR A 50 41.49 -16.61 -5.79
CA THR A 50 42.32 -16.41 -7.00
C THR A 50 42.53 -17.70 -7.80
N ARG A 51 42.23 -18.87 -7.23
CA ARG A 51 42.34 -20.19 -7.86
C ARG A 51 41.25 -20.39 -8.92
N LYS A 52 41.60 -20.91 -10.10
CA LYS A 52 40.64 -21.21 -11.17
C LYS A 52 40.76 -22.68 -11.60
N SER A 53 40.17 -23.60 -10.85
CA SER A 53 40.15 -25.02 -11.22
C SER A 53 39.09 -25.36 -12.27
N GLY A 54 38.12 -24.47 -12.45
CA GLY A 54 36.94 -24.69 -13.31
C GLY A 54 35.69 -25.12 -12.54
N ASP A 55 35.85 -25.54 -11.28
CA ASP A 55 34.77 -25.79 -10.33
C ASP A 55 34.78 -24.72 -9.23
N SER A 56 33.78 -23.83 -9.26
CA SER A 56 33.70 -22.72 -8.31
C SER A 56 33.45 -23.19 -6.88
N LEU A 57 32.71 -24.29 -6.68
CA LEU A 57 32.43 -24.82 -5.35
C LEU A 57 33.70 -25.44 -4.77
N GLU A 58 34.43 -26.25 -5.53
CA GLU A 58 35.69 -26.85 -5.08
C GLU A 58 36.74 -25.78 -4.73
N ASP A 59 36.81 -24.71 -5.52
CA ASP A 59 37.70 -23.58 -5.23
C ASP A 59 37.31 -22.87 -3.92
N ILE A 60 36.02 -22.71 -3.64
CA ILE A 60 35.50 -22.16 -2.37
C ILE A 60 35.83 -23.08 -1.20
N LEU A 61 35.58 -24.38 -1.32
CA LEU A 61 35.86 -25.36 -0.29
C LEU A 61 37.36 -25.39 0.03
N SER A 62 38.20 -25.45 -1.00
CA SER A 62 39.66 -25.40 -0.85
C SER A 62 40.21 -24.09 -0.26
N GLU A 63 39.51 -22.96 -0.40
CA GLU A 63 39.91 -21.71 0.25
C GLU A 63 39.55 -21.72 1.74
N LEU A 64 38.41 -22.30 2.07
CA LEU A 64 37.92 -22.41 3.45
C LEU A 64 38.60 -23.55 4.22
N GLU A 65 38.99 -24.62 3.54
CA GLU A 65 39.70 -25.79 4.05
C GLU A 65 41.22 -25.66 3.79
N LEU A 66 42.02 -25.55 4.85
CA LEU A 66 43.49 -25.65 4.73
C LEU A 66 43.97 -27.12 4.78
N PRO A 67 45.16 -27.43 4.26
CA PRO A 67 45.69 -28.79 4.18
C PRO A 67 45.66 -29.54 5.52
N SER A 68 45.18 -30.78 5.45
CA SER A 68 45.06 -31.71 6.58
C SER A 68 46.38 -31.84 7.35
N GLY A 69 46.39 -31.40 8.62
CA GLY A 69 47.53 -31.55 9.53
C GLY A 69 47.82 -30.34 10.42
N GLN A 70 47.27 -29.17 10.11
CA GLN A 70 47.50 -27.92 10.85
C GLN A 70 46.22 -27.29 11.37
N LEU A 71 45.20 -28.10 11.70
CA LEU A 71 43.91 -27.61 12.18
C LEU A 71 44.06 -26.65 13.36
N HIS A 72 45.02 -26.87 14.26
CA HIS A 72 45.30 -26.00 15.41
C HIS A 72 45.68 -24.56 15.02
N LEU A 73 46.32 -24.38 13.87
CA LEU A 73 46.79 -23.09 13.34
C LEU A 73 45.73 -22.37 12.50
N GLN A 74 44.61 -23.01 12.17
CA GLN A 74 43.59 -22.39 11.33
C GLN A 74 42.85 -21.28 12.07
N PRO A 75 42.69 -20.08 11.49
CA PRO A 75 41.85 -19.06 12.11
C PRO A 75 40.38 -19.51 12.10
N HIS A 76 39.61 -19.07 13.10
CA HIS A 76 38.16 -19.22 13.01
C HIS A 76 37.65 -18.25 11.95
N ARG A 77 36.83 -18.75 11.02
CA ARG A 77 36.23 -17.97 9.94
C ARG A 77 34.72 -17.88 10.16
N ILE A 78 34.15 -16.72 9.87
CA ILE A 78 32.69 -16.53 9.90
C ILE A 78 32.22 -15.95 8.57
N LEU A 79 31.20 -16.57 7.98
CA LEU A 79 30.55 -16.12 6.76
C LEU A 79 29.17 -15.56 7.13
N LEU A 80 29.00 -14.26 6.96
CA LEU A 80 27.70 -13.61 7.03
C LEU A 80 27.03 -13.66 5.65
N LEU A 81 26.08 -14.59 5.48
CA LEU A 81 25.25 -14.71 4.29
C LEU A 81 24.02 -13.80 4.45
N ASP A 82 24.07 -12.62 3.82
CA ASP A 82 23.07 -11.57 4.02
C ASP A 82 21.98 -11.59 2.94
N ASN A 83 20.71 -11.47 3.34
CA ASN A 83 19.54 -11.62 2.47
C ASN A 83 19.49 -12.97 1.75
N PHE A 84 19.72 -14.06 2.50
CA PHE A 84 19.77 -15.41 1.95
C PHE A 84 18.40 -15.94 1.49
N GLU A 85 17.30 -15.19 1.66
CA GLU A 85 16.01 -15.54 1.06
C GLU A 85 16.06 -15.63 -0.48
N THR A 86 16.94 -14.88 -1.16
CA THR A 86 17.03 -14.90 -2.62
C THR A 86 17.49 -16.27 -3.14
N PRO A 87 18.65 -16.81 -2.74
CA PRO A 87 19.07 -18.14 -3.18
C PRO A 87 18.24 -19.27 -2.56
N TRP A 88 17.73 -19.10 -1.34
CA TRP A 88 16.98 -20.16 -0.65
C TRP A 88 15.62 -20.47 -1.30
N ASN A 89 14.97 -19.48 -1.93
CA ASN A 89 13.66 -19.65 -2.57
C ASN A 89 13.74 -19.96 -4.07
N LEU A 90 14.89 -20.39 -4.59
CA LEU A 90 15.05 -20.82 -5.98
C LEU A 90 14.41 -22.20 -6.21
N CYS A 91 14.10 -22.51 -7.48
CA CYS A 91 13.63 -23.85 -7.86
C CYS A 91 14.67 -24.94 -7.53
N ASP A 92 15.95 -24.60 -7.54
CA ASP A 92 17.08 -25.50 -7.26
C ASP A 92 17.45 -25.54 -5.77
N GLN A 93 16.46 -25.40 -4.87
CA GLN A 93 16.67 -25.34 -3.41
C GLN A 93 17.48 -26.53 -2.86
N GLU A 94 17.32 -27.73 -3.42
CA GLU A 94 18.11 -28.90 -3.02
C GLU A 94 19.63 -28.71 -3.24
N GLU A 95 20.02 -28.03 -4.31
CA GLU A 95 21.43 -27.76 -4.60
C GLU A 95 22.00 -26.72 -3.63
N ILE A 96 21.21 -25.69 -3.31
CA ILE A 96 21.55 -24.68 -2.31
C ILE A 96 21.70 -25.31 -0.91
N GLU A 97 20.80 -26.23 -0.55
CA GLU A 97 20.89 -27.01 0.69
C GLU A 97 22.16 -27.86 0.72
N ARG A 98 22.51 -28.55 -0.39
CA ARG A 98 23.77 -29.31 -0.50
C ARG A 98 24.99 -28.41 -0.30
N ILE A 99 25.01 -27.21 -0.87
CA ILE A 99 26.09 -26.24 -0.69
C ILE A 99 26.21 -25.83 0.77
N LEU A 100 25.11 -25.42 1.41
CA LEU A 100 25.09 -25.05 2.84
C LEU A 100 25.58 -26.20 3.73
N CYS A 101 25.08 -27.41 3.50
CA CYS A 101 25.51 -28.61 4.23
C CYS A 101 27.01 -28.89 4.07
N THR A 102 27.60 -28.54 2.93
CA THR A 102 29.02 -28.75 2.67
C THR A 102 29.86 -27.69 3.40
N LEU A 103 29.44 -26.43 3.36
CA LEU A 103 30.11 -25.33 4.07
C LEU A 103 30.07 -25.50 5.60
N GLU A 104 28.97 -26.00 6.16
CA GLU A 104 28.83 -26.24 7.60
C GLU A 104 29.77 -27.34 8.11
N LYS A 105 30.10 -28.33 7.27
CA LYS A 105 31.01 -29.43 7.65
C LYS A 105 32.46 -28.99 7.80
N ILE A 106 32.81 -27.79 7.32
CA ILE A 106 34.17 -27.26 7.36
C ILE A 106 34.53 -26.90 8.81
N PRO A 107 35.56 -27.51 9.41
CA PRO A 107 35.98 -27.17 10.77
C PRO A 107 36.35 -25.69 10.86
N ARG A 108 35.99 -25.05 11.99
CA ARG A 108 36.30 -23.64 12.28
C ARG A 108 35.68 -22.62 11.33
N VAL A 109 34.77 -23.04 10.45
CA VAL A 109 33.87 -22.14 9.72
C VAL A 109 32.55 -22.04 10.49
N SER A 110 32.07 -20.81 10.67
CA SER A 110 30.75 -20.52 11.24
C SER A 110 29.90 -19.81 10.20
N LEU A 111 28.66 -20.28 10.04
CA LEU A 111 27.69 -19.65 9.16
C LEU A 111 26.78 -18.74 9.98
N PHE A 112 26.63 -17.49 9.54
CA PHE A 112 25.68 -16.55 10.10
C PHE A 112 24.78 -16.06 8.98
N ILE A 113 23.47 -16.33 9.08
CA ILE A 113 22.53 -16.05 8.01
C ILE A 113 21.56 -14.96 8.44
N THR A 114 21.30 -14.00 7.55
CA THR A 114 20.10 -13.15 7.64
C THR A 114 19.14 -13.56 6.54
N MET A 115 17.87 -13.78 6.89
CA MET A 115 16.84 -14.07 5.88
C MET A 115 15.44 -13.65 6.30
N ARG A 116 14.54 -13.53 5.32
CA ARG A 116 13.09 -13.37 5.51
C ARG A 116 12.38 -14.73 5.37
N ALA A 117 12.53 -15.59 6.37
CA ALA A 117 11.87 -16.90 6.38
C ALA A 117 11.27 -17.20 7.76
N ASN A 118 10.22 -18.03 7.76
CA ASN A 118 9.59 -18.53 8.98
C ASN A 118 10.30 -19.78 9.54
N GLN A 119 11.24 -20.34 8.78
CA GLN A 119 12.01 -21.52 9.12
C GLN A 119 13.45 -21.35 8.64
N PRO A 120 14.45 -21.94 9.32
CA PRO A 120 15.83 -21.92 8.87
C PRO A 120 16.02 -22.74 7.58
N PRO A 121 17.12 -22.50 6.84
CA PRO A 121 17.34 -23.07 5.52
C PRO A 121 17.77 -24.55 5.54
N THR A 122 17.70 -25.27 6.65
CA THR A 122 17.89 -26.73 6.68
C THR A 122 17.25 -27.26 7.96
N ASN A 123 17.01 -28.59 8.02
CA ASN A 123 16.60 -29.26 9.27
C ASN A 123 17.74 -29.40 10.31
N GLN A 124 18.84 -28.66 10.12
CA GLN A 124 19.98 -28.66 11.02
C GLN A 124 19.71 -27.77 12.24
N ARG A 125 20.56 -27.89 13.28
CA ARG A 125 20.40 -27.14 14.53
C ARG A 125 20.89 -25.71 14.37
N TRP A 126 20.05 -24.86 13.81
CA TRP A 126 20.27 -23.41 13.76
C TRP A 126 19.84 -22.74 15.07
N ASP A 127 20.74 -21.97 15.67
CA ASP A 127 20.38 -21.02 16.73
C ASP A 127 19.67 -19.82 16.08
N THR A 128 18.34 -19.79 16.21
CA THR A 128 17.51 -18.80 15.52
C THR A 128 17.17 -17.63 16.45
N VAL A 129 17.38 -16.40 15.97
CA VAL A 129 17.01 -15.17 16.69
C VAL A 129 15.99 -14.39 15.87
N HIS A 130 14.80 -14.20 16.43
CA HIS A 130 13.77 -13.34 15.84
C HIS A 130 13.96 -11.90 16.31
N ILE A 131 14.35 -11.03 15.38
CA ILE A 131 14.47 -9.60 15.66
C ILE A 131 13.07 -8.99 15.76
N GLN A 132 12.71 -8.56 16.97
CA GLN A 132 11.47 -7.85 17.24
C GLN A 132 11.53 -6.42 16.69
N PRO A 133 10.36 -5.79 16.46
CA PRO A 133 10.30 -4.35 16.23
C PRO A 133 11.02 -3.58 17.35
N LEU A 134 11.56 -2.41 17.02
CA LEU A 134 12.13 -1.49 18.00
C LEU A 134 11.04 -1.09 19.00
N ASP A 135 11.38 -1.04 20.28
CA ASP A 135 10.49 -0.46 21.28
C ASP A 135 10.37 1.07 21.09
N LEU A 136 9.35 1.66 21.73
CA LEU A 136 9.04 3.07 21.58
C LEU A 136 10.20 3.97 22.05
N ASP A 137 10.88 3.60 23.14
CA ASP A 137 11.95 4.42 23.73
C ASP A 137 13.21 4.42 22.85
N ALA A 138 13.61 3.25 22.33
CA ALA A 138 14.67 3.10 21.36
C ALA A 138 14.33 3.82 20.05
N SER A 139 13.07 3.78 19.62
CA SER A 139 12.59 4.51 18.44
C SER A 139 12.71 6.03 18.63
N VAL A 140 12.29 6.55 19.78
CA VAL A 140 12.43 7.98 20.14
C VAL A 140 13.91 8.37 20.22
N LYS A 141 14.75 7.55 20.84
CA LYS A 141 16.19 7.83 20.97
C LYS A 141 16.87 7.90 19.61
N ILE A 142 16.68 6.88 18.77
CA ILE A 142 17.21 6.85 17.39
C ILE A 142 16.69 8.05 16.59
N TYR A 143 15.40 8.36 16.71
CA TYR A 143 14.79 9.53 16.07
C TYR A 143 15.48 10.81 16.51
N THR A 144 15.71 11.03 17.81
CA THR A 144 16.38 12.22 18.33
C THR A 144 17.86 12.32 17.95
N GLU A 145 18.58 11.19 17.84
CA GLU A 145 20.02 11.16 17.53
C GLU A 145 20.34 11.27 16.02
N ILE A 146 19.47 10.81 15.11
CA ILE A 146 19.71 10.77 13.64
C ILE A 146 19.27 12.08 12.91
N HIS A 147 18.89 13.13 13.64
CA HIS A 147 18.34 14.39 13.13
C HIS A 147 19.27 15.26 12.25
N ALA A 148 19.64 14.79 11.05
CA ALA A 148 20.13 15.68 9.99
C ALA A 148 19.83 15.27 8.54
N LYS A 149 19.64 13.97 8.20
CA LYS A 149 19.44 13.57 6.79
C LYS A 149 18.16 12.79 6.49
N ALA A 150 17.91 11.67 7.16
CA ALA A 150 16.71 10.86 6.90
C ALA A 150 15.43 11.60 7.31
N ILE A 151 15.43 12.23 8.47
CA ILE A 151 14.31 13.05 8.95
C ILE A 151 14.14 14.31 8.10
N LYS A 152 15.20 14.85 7.52
CA LYS A 152 15.10 16.01 6.61
C LYS A 152 14.43 15.62 5.28
N LEU A 153 14.71 14.42 4.75
CA LEU A 153 14.07 13.87 3.56
C LEU A 153 12.62 13.46 3.82
N LEU A 154 12.35 12.78 4.93
CA LEU A 154 11.00 12.42 5.36
C LEU A 154 10.17 13.66 5.70
N ALA A 155 10.75 14.67 6.34
CA ALA A 155 10.09 15.94 6.61
C ALA A 155 9.87 16.76 5.33
N ASN A 156 10.79 16.71 4.34
CA ASN A 156 10.54 17.29 3.03
C ASN A 156 9.42 16.56 2.30
N TYR A 157 9.39 15.21 2.34
CA TYR A 157 8.31 14.41 1.78
C TYR A 157 6.96 14.74 2.45
N ALA A 158 6.92 14.81 3.78
CA ALA A 158 5.77 15.22 4.57
C ALA A 158 5.28 16.63 4.19
N LYS A 159 6.22 17.57 4.07
CA LYS A 159 5.92 18.96 3.73
C LYS A 159 5.44 19.13 2.29
N THR A 160 5.96 18.34 1.35
CA THR A 160 5.61 18.42 -0.08
C THR A 160 4.29 17.71 -0.38
N ASN A 161 4.01 16.60 0.31
CA ASN A 161 2.86 15.74 0.05
C ASN A 161 1.74 15.84 1.12
N GLY A 162 1.93 16.65 2.17
CA GLY A 162 0.94 16.84 3.24
C GLY A 162 0.73 15.61 4.13
N ALA A 163 1.67 14.67 4.14
CA ALA A 163 1.56 13.41 4.89
C ALA A 163 1.75 13.64 6.40
N THR A 164 0.87 13.04 7.18
CA THR A 164 0.93 13.06 8.65
C THR A 164 1.99 12.09 9.18
N PRO A 165 2.49 12.28 10.43
CA PRO A 165 3.52 11.41 11.00
C PRO A 165 3.15 9.92 11.06
N LEU A 166 1.87 9.59 11.21
CA LEU A 166 1.38 8.20 11.16
C LEU A 166 1.44 7.63 9.73
N GLU A 167 1.04 8.41 8.73
CA GLU A 167 1.06 7.96 7.32
C GLU A 167 2.50 7.77 6.81
N LEU A 168 3.46 8.55 7.31
CA LEU A 168 4.88 8.38 7.04
C LEU A 168 5.48 7.14 7.71
N LEU A 169 5.00 6.81 8.91
CA LEU A 169 5.42 5.63 9.64
C LEU A 169 4.89 4.36 8.96
N ASP A 170 3.62 4.37 8.55
CA ASP A 170 2.99 3.27 7.78
C ASP A 170 3.72 3.03 6.44
N ALA A 171 4.11 4.09 5.73
CA ALA A 171 4.87 3.99 4.48
C ALA A 171 6.30 3.45 4.69
N TRP A 172 6.98 3.89 5.75
CA TRP A 172 8.33 3.40 6.11
C TRP A 172 8.33 1.93 6.54
N GLU A 173 7.30 1.49 7.26
CA GLU A 173 7.12 0.11 7.69
C GLU A 173 6.90 -0.84 6.50
N TRP A 174 6.31 -0.34 5.41
CA TRP A 174 6.02 -1.12 4.21
C TRP A 174 7.19 -1.19 3.21
N GLU A 175 7.93 -0.11 3.00
CA GLU A 175 8.96 -0.03 1.94
C GLU A 175 10.42 -0.01 2.45
N GLY A 176 10.65 0.28 3.73
CA GLY A 176 12.00 0.39 4.31
C GLY A 176 12.89 1.42 3.62
N THR A 177 14.19 1.15 3.48
CA THR A 177 15.17 2.10 2.88
C THR A 177 14.96 2.35 1.39
N ALA A 178 14.10 1.59 0.71
CA ALA A 178 13.75 1.84 -0.69
C ALA A 178 12.98 3.17 -0.87
N MET A 179 12.29 3.63 0.18
CA MET A 179 11.70 4.96 0.28
C MET A 179 12.76 6.09 0.21
N LEU A 180 14.02 5.79 0.50
CA LEU A 180 15.12 6.77 0.61
C LEU A 180 16.03 6.84 -0.62
N THR A 181 15.84 6.00 -1.63
CA THR A 181 16.60 6.11 -2.89
C THR A 181 16.03 7.23 -3.76
N LEU A 182 16.31 8.46 -3.34
CA LEU A 182 16.25 9.64 -4.18
C LEU A 182 17.54 9.72 -4.99
N ASP A 183 17.63 8.93 -6.07
CA ASP A 183 18.52 9.33 -7.15
C ASP A 183 17.93 10.61 -7.73
N SER A 184 18.68 11.69 -7.57
CA SER A 184 18.24 13.09 -7.70
C SER A 184 17.75 13.51 -9.10
N ASN A 185 17.60 12.57 -10.05
CA ASN A 185 17.35 12.88 -11.45
C ASN A 185 16.13 12.21 -12.10
N SER A 186 15.26 11.48 -11.39
CA SER A 186 14.03 11.00 -12.04
C SER A 186 12.90 10.72 -11.06
N VAL A 187 12.06 11.73 -10.83
CA VAL A 187 10.77 11.62 -10.11
C VAL A 187 9.85 10.58 -10.77
N THR A 188 10.04 10.30 -12.06
CA THR A 188 9.34 9.27 -12.83
C THR A 188 9.69 7.84 -12.41
N ASN A 189 10.96 7.52 -12.15
CA ASN A 189 11.38 6.16 -11.83
C ASN A 189 10.93 5.69 -10.44
N ALA A 190 10.83 6.60 -9.46
CA ALA A 190 10.39 6.25 -8.11
C ALA A 190 8.90 5.85 -8.10
N LEU A 191 8.07 6.63 -8.81
CA LEU A 191 6.64 6.35 -8.97
C LEU A 191 6.41 5.06 -9.78
N GLU A 192 7.06 4.90 -10.93
CA GLU A 192 6.94 3.68 -11.75
C GLU A 192 7.40 2.42 -11.00
N ARG A 193 8.46 2.50 -10.18
CA ARG A 193 8.92 1.37 -9.35
C ARG A 193 7.91 0.99 -8.26
N SER A 194 7.32 1.98 -7.59
CA SER A 194 6.29 1.74 -6.55
C SER A 194 5.01 1.10 -7.14
N ILE A 195 4.61 1.55 -8.34
CA ILE A 195 3.46 1.01 -9.06
C ILE A 195 3.75 -0.42 -9.53
N LYS A 196 4.94 -0.68 -10.09
CA LYS A 196 5.35 -2.00 -10.57
C LYS A 196 5.39 -3.04 -9.44
N LEU A 197 5.98 -2.68 -8.30
CA LEU A 197 6.05 -3.56 -7.12
C LEU A 197 4.67 -3.90 -6.55
N SER A 198 3.73 -2.95 -6.62
CA SER A 198 2.35 -3.16 -6.18
C SER A 198 1.58 -4.10 -7.11
N ILE A 199 1.74 -3.93 -8.43
CA ILE A 199 1.12 -4.75 -9.49
C ILE A 199 1.67 -6.18 -9.51
N GLU A 200 2.96 -6.36 -9.29
CA GLU A 200 3.62 -7.67 -9.34
C GLU A 200 3.52 -8.46 -8.03
N SER A 201 2.83 -7.92 -7.01
CA SER A 201 2.70 -8.54 -5.71
C SER A 201 1.98 -9.90 -5.77
N PRO A 202 2.30 -10.87 -4.89
CA PRO A 202 1.63 -12.17 -4.85
C PRO A 202 0.11 -12.07 -4.67
N ARG A 203 -0.38 -11.03 -3.96
CA ARG A 203 -1.81 -10.76 -3.79
C ARG A 203 -2.50 -10.37 -5.09
N MET A 204 -1.84 -9.57 -5.93
CA MET A 204 -2.32 -9.22 -7.28
C MET A 204 -2.20 -10.40 -8.25
N ARG A 205 -1.13 -11.21 -8.16
CA ARG A 205 -0.94 -12.40 -9.02
C ARG A 205 -1.92 -13.54 -8.72
N ASN A 206 -2.32 -13.68 -7.46
CA ASN A 206 -3.27 -14.72 -7.04
C ASN A 206 -4.74 -14.37 -7.33
N SER A 207 -5.02 -13.17 -7.85
CA SER A 207 -6.37 -12.73 -8.21
C SER A 207 -6.33 -11.96 -9.54
N PRO A 208 -6.45 -12.66 -10.69
CA PRO A 208 -6.30 -12.03 -12.01
C PRO A 208 -7.28 -10.87 -12.24
N ASP A 209 -8.49 -10.97 -11.66
CA ASP A 209 -9.54 -9.95 -11.68
C ASP A 209 -9.12 -8.62 -11.00
N ALA A 210 -8.19 -8.67 -10.04
CA ALA A 210 -7.73 -7.46 -9.34
C ALA A 210 -6.84 -6.58 -10.23
N LEU A 211 -6.04 -7.19 -11.12
CA LEU A 211 -5.26 -6.46 -12.11
C LEU A 211 -6.16 -5.85 -13.18
N GLU A 212 -7.16 -6.59 -13.64
CA GLU A 212 -8.17 -6.10 -14.58
C GLU A 212 -8.96 -4.94 -13.98
N LEU A 213 -9.38 -5.03 -12.71
CA LEU A 213 -10.02 -3.94 -12.00
C LEU A 213 -9.13 -2.69 -11.89
N LEU A 214 -7.84 -2.86 -11.57
CA LEU A 214 -6.90 -1.75 -11.47
C LEU A 214 -6.72 -1.03 -12.82
N ILE A 215 -6.64 -1.79 -13.91
CA ILE A 215 -6.60 -1.25 -15.27
C ILE A 215 -7.90 -0.50 -15.60
N LEU A 216 -9.06 -1.09 -15.29
CA LEU A 216 -10.37 -0.46 -15.50
C LEU A 216 -10.48 0.84 -14.71
N LEU A 217 -10.05 0.87 -13.45
CA LEU A 217 -10.07 2.07 -12.61
C LEU A 217 -9.12 3.16 -13.11
N ALA A 218 -7.91 2.80 -13.55
CA ALA A 218 -6.96 3.74 -14.14
C ALA A 218 -7.48 4.33 -15.46
N LEU A 219 -8.22 3.55 -16.25
CA LEU A 219 -8.90 4.01 -17.47
C LEU A 219 -10.18 4.80 -17.18
N LEU A 220 -10.82 4.59 -16.02
CA LEU A 220 -11.99 5.34 -15.58
C LEU A 220 -11.61 6.72 -15.05
N GLN A 221 -10.45 6.85 -14.40
CA GLN A 221 -10.01 8.06 -13.69
C GLN A 221 -10.05 9.37 -14.51
N PRO A 222 -9.66 9.40 -15.81
CA PRO A 222 -9.78 10.61 -16.62
C PRO A 222 -11.25 11.04 -16.84
N LEU A 223 -12.18 10.09 -16.90
CA LEU A 223 -13.62 10.34 -17.10
C LEU A 223 -14.35 10.64 -15.78
N PHE A 224 -13.86 10.07 -14.68
CA PHE A 224 -14.50 10.09 -13.36
C PHE A 224 -14.30 11.43 -12.63
N GLN A 225 -13.10 12.01 -12.66
CA GLN A 225 -12.86 13.32 -12.02
C GLN A 225 -13.46 14.50 -12.80
N LEU A 226 -13.52 14.44 -14.14
CA LEU A 226 -14.00 15.57 -14.94
C LEU A 226 -15.52 15.76 -14.93
N ARG A 227 -16.33 14.72 -14.64
CA ARG A 227 -17.81 14.79 -14.67
C ARG A 227 -18.48 14.78 -13.29
N ILE A 228 -17.85 14.26 -12.23
CA ILE A 228 -18.41 14.34 -10.86
C ILE A 228 -18.22 15.76 -10.27
N TYR A 229 -17.08 16.40 -10.53
CA TYR A 229 -16.76 17.73 -9.99
C TYR A 229 -17.24 18.92 -10.85
N ARG A 230 -17.93 18.65 -11.97
CA ARG A 230 -18.46 19.68 -12.88
C ARG A 230 -19.97 19.89 -12.71
N THR A 231 -20.47 19.89 -11.48
CA THR A 231 -21.78 20.46 -11.13
C THR A 231 -21.61 21.95 -10.81
N ARG A 232 -21.04 22.70 -11.76
CA ARG A 232 -20.92 24.16 -11.66
C ARG A 232 -21.91 24.77 -12.63
N GLY A 233 -23.00 25.32 -12.10
CA GLY A 233 -23.98 26.00 -12.93
C GLY A 233 -24.91 26.98 -12.23
N ARG A 234 -25.55 26.65 -11.09
CA ARG A 234 -26.70 27.47 -10.63
C ARG A 234 -26.95 27.55 -9.11
N LEU A 235 -25.92 27.64 -8.28
CA LEU A 235 -26.11 28.11 -6.89
C LEU A 235 -25.40 29.46 -6.72
N ARG A 236 -26.19 30.54 -6.83
CA ARG A 236 -25.76 31.90 -6.52
C ARG A 236 -25.24 31.93 -5.09
N ALA A 237 -24.11 32.60 -4.91
CA ALA A 237 -23.40 32.81 -3.65
C ALA A 237 -24.33 33.12 -2.47
N CYS A 238 -24.70 32.09 -1.70
CA CYS A 238 -25.23 32.31 -0.36
C CYS A 238 -24.03 32.52 0.57
N HIS A 239 -24.02 33.69 1.20
CA HIS A 239 -22.94 34.19 2.03
C HIS A 239 -22.66 33.22 3.21
N SER A 240 -21.37 32.98 3.46
CA SER A 240 -20.78 32.25 4.59
C SER A 240 -21.33 30.85 4.90
N ARG A 241 -20.54 29.83 4.50
CA ARG A 241 -20.67 28.39 4.84
C ARG A 241 -21.07 28.14 6.31
N ASP A 242 -20.53 28.91 7.26
CA ASP A 242 -20.71 28.67 8.69
C ASP A 242 -22.02 29.25 9.27
N THR A 243 -22.51 30.35 8.72
CA THR A 243 -23.72 31.03 9.21
C THR A 243 -25.00 30.33 8.75
N PHE A 244 -24.94 29.64 7.60
CA PHE A 244 -26.07 28.91 7.02
C PHE A 244 -26.33 27.56 7.73
N ILE A 245 -25.25 26.88 8.14
CA ILE A 245 -25.34 25.63 8.91
C ILE A 245 -25.87 25.93 10.32
N SER A 246 -25.36 26.94 11.03
CA SER A 246 -25.89 27.29 12.36
C SER A 246 -27.36 27.75 12.34
N ALA A 247 -27.79 28.51 11.34
CA ALA A 247 -29.16 29.01 11.26
C ALA A 247 -30.21 27.91 10.97
N SER A 248 -29.81 26.84 10.27
CA SER A 248 -30.69 25.71 9.96
C SER A 248 -30.91 24.80 11.19
N PHE A 249 -29.93 24.71 12.07
CA PHE A 249 -29.92 23.78 13.21
C PHE A 249 -30.27 24.42 14.57
N GLN A 250 -30.24 25.76 14.71
CA GLN A 250 -30.62 26.44 15.97
C GLN A 250 -32.12 26.40 16.33
N SER A 251 -32.98 25.77 15.52
CA SER A 251 -34.41 25.64 15.79
C SER A 251 -34.85 24.33 16.45
N HIS A 252 -33.91 23.47 16.89
CA HIS A 252 -34.23 22.14 17.41
C HIS A 252 -34.31 22.08 18.95
N SER A 253 -35.53 21.94 19.46
CA SER A 253 -35.86 21.54 20.83
C SER A 253 -36.13 20.01 20.86
N PRO A 254 -35.69 19.26 21.89
CA PRO A 254 -35.58 17.80 21.87
C PRO A 254 -36.90 17.02 22.01
N ALA A 255 -38.06 17.64 21.77
CA ALA A 255 -39.36 17.06 22.13
C ALA A 255 -40.30 16.72 20.96
N ASN A 256 -39.92 16.94 19.70
CA ASN A 256 -40.77 16.60 18.55
C ASN A 256 -39.96 15.97 17.41
N SER A 257 -40.56 14.99 16.73
CA SER A 257 -40.00 14.20 15.64
C SER A 257 -39.20 15.01 14.61
N PRO A 258 -38.10 14.47 14.06
CA PRO A 258 -37.16 15.21 13.25
C PRO A 258 -37.80 15.55 11.90
N ARG A 259 -38.24 16.79 11.74
CA ARG A 259 -38.56 17.38 10.45
C ARG A 259 -37.47 18.39 10.14
N LEU A 260 -36.61 18.07 9.18
CA LEU A 260 -35.75 19.04 8.51
C LEU A 260 -36.64 20.20 8.04
N SER A 261 -36.26 21.43 8.38
CA SER A 261 -37.04 22.61 8.05
C SER A 261 -37.23 22.69 6.53
N LYS A 262 -38.44 23.05 6.09
CA LYS A 262 -38.83 23.21 4.68
C LYS A 262 -37.98 24.26 3.91
N SER A 263 -36.98 24.88 4.54
CA SER A 263 -36.16 25.95 3.99
C SER A 263 -34.90 25.47 3.25
N CYS A 264 -34.48 24.20 3.37
CA CYS A 264 -33.32 23.69 2.63
C CYS A 264 -33.50 22.22 2.21
N PRO A 265 -33.66 21.91 0.92
CA PRO A 265 -33.72 20.53 0.43
C PRO A 265 -32.41 19.78 0.76
N PRO A 266 -32.45 18.50 1.17
CA PRO A 266 -31.25 17.70 1.42
C PRO A 266 -30.26 17.70 0.24
N SER A 267 -30.78 17.83 -0.98
CA SER A 267 -29.99 17.94 -2.21
C SER A 267 -29.10 19.19 -2.26
N VAL A 268 -29.56 20.33 -1.73
CA VAL A 268 -28.81 21.60 -1.69
C VAL A 268 -27.70 21.55 -0.63
N LEU A 269 -27.99 20.93 0.52
CA LEU A 269 -26.99 20.71 1.57
C LEU A 269 -25.87 19.80 1.05
N LEU A 270 -26.23 18.66 0.46
CA LEU A 270 -25.27 17.66 -0.01
C LEU A 270 -24.44 18.15 -1.21
N THR A 271 -25.01 18.92 -2.14
CA THR A 271 -24.24 19.52 -3.25
C THR A 271 -23.23 20.56 -2.78
N SER A 272 -23.51 21.29 -1.69
CA SER A 272 -22.53 22.22 -1.12
C SER A 272 -21.31 21.52 -0.47
N ILE A 273 -21.50 20.26 -0.06
CA ILE A 273 -20.49 19.42 0.59
C ILE A 273 -19.69 18.60 -0.44
N SER A 274 -20.32 18.16 -1.53
CA SER A 274 -19.71 17.21 -2.50
C SER A 274 -18.49 17.73 -3.25
N THR A 275 -18.36 19.04 -3.43
CA THR A 275 -17.30 19.62 -4.29
C THR A 275 -15.86 19.40 -3.78
N GLN A 276 -15.68 19.02 -2.51
CA GLN A 276 -14.36 18.86 -1.87
C GLN A 276 -14.30 17.64 -0.92
N PHE A 277 -15.28 16.74 -0.98
CA PHE A 277 -15.36 15.61 -0.04
C PHE A 277 -14.50 14.42 -0.51
N PHE A 278 -13.21 14.46 -0.16
CA PHE A 278 -12.28 13.35 -0.31
C PHE A 278 -11.29 13.31 0.87
N PRO A 279 -10.78 12.13 1.27
CA PRO A 279 -9.76 12.04 2.32
C PRO A 279 -8.54 12.91 1.99
N GLY A 280 -8.14 13.78 2.92
CA GLY A 280 -7.07 14.76 2.71
C GLY A 280 -7.55 16.14 2.22
N GLY A 281 -8.83 16.30 1.88
CA GLY A 281 -9.43 17.60 1.56
C GLY A 281 -9.59 18.50 2.79
N PRO A 282 -9.49 19.84 2.66
CA PRO A 282 -9.56 20.78 3.79
C PRO A 282 -10.93 20.77 4.50
N SER A 283 -12.01 20.38 3.80
CA SER A 283 -13.35 20.27 4.37
C SER A 283 -13.73 18.85 4.78
N TYR A 284 -12.86 17.85 4.57
CA TYR A 284 -13.21 16.44 4.77
C TYR A 284 -13.65 16.12 6.21
N GLN A 285 -12.87 16.55 7.21
CA GLN A 285 -13.19 16.27 8.62
C GLN A 285 -14.42 17.01 9.16
N PRO A 286 -14.65 18.31 8.88
CA PRO A 286 -15.90 18.96 9.28
C PRO A 286 -17.12 18.41 8.53
N ASP A 287 -17.02 18.20 7.21
CA ASP A 287 -18.11 17.65 6.40
C ASP A 287 -18.45 16.21 6.82
N LYS A 288 -17.44 15.40 7.14
CA LYS A 288 -17.61 14.03 7.62
C LYS A 288 -18.38 14.00 8.93
N ARG A 289 -18.02 14.85 9.89
CA ARG A 289 -18.72 14.92 11.19
C ARG A 289 -20.18 15.33 11.02
N LEU A 290 -20.44 16.31 10.15
CA LEU A 290 -21.79 16.82 9.90
C LEU A 290 -22.68 15.81 9.18
N ILE A 291 -22.16 15.12 8.15
CA ILE A 291 -22.96 14.10 7.46
C ILE A 291 -23.20 12.90 8.37
N LEU A 292 -22.19 12.44 9.12
CA LEU A 292 -22.35 11.29 10.03
C LEU A 292 -23.36 11.57 11.17
N SER A 293 -23.45 12.80 11.68
CA SER A 293 -24.46 13.13 12.71
C SER A 293 -25.90 13.10 12.19
N GLU A 294 -26.09 13.22 10.87
CA GLU A 294 -27.40 13.32 10.23
C GLU A 294 -27.68 12.17 9.23
N GLU A 295 -26.82 11.16 9.18
CA GLU A 295 -26.86 10.09 8.16
C GLU A 295 -28.21 9.38 8.13
N ASP A 296 -28.72 8.96 9.29
CA ASP A 296 -30.00 8.27 9.42
C ASP A 296 -31.18 9.14 8.97
N ASN A 297 -31.13 10.45 9.28
CA ASN A 297 -32.15 11.41 8.88
C ASN A 297 -32.14 11.63 7.36
N LEU A 298 -30.96 11.80 6.77
CA LEU A 298 -30.77 11.97 5.33
C LEU A 298 -31.21 10.72 4.56
N GLN A 299 -30.80 9.54 5.02
CA GLN A 299 -31.17 8.28 4.39
C GLN A 299 -32.69 8.04 4.47
N SER A 300 -33.32 8.30 5.62
CA SER A 300 -34.77 8.18 5.77
C SER A 300 -35.53 9.07 4.78
N ILE A 301 -35.12 10.34 4.64
CA ILE A 301 -35.78 11.27 3.72
C ILE A 301 -35.59 10.86 2.26
N LEU A 302 -34.36 10.54 1.84
CA LEU A 302 -34.09 10.19 0.45
C LEU A 302 -34.75 8.87 0.04
N LEU A 303 -34.78 7.87 0.92
CA LEU A 303 -35.50 6.63 0.67
C LEU A 303 -37.01 6.87 0.61
N SER A 304 -37.57 7.69 1.50
CA SER A 304 -39.01 8.04 1.46
C SER A 304 -39.39 8.79 0.17
N ALA A 305 -38.52 9.67 -0.32
CA ALA A 305 -38.74 10.45 -1.54
C ALA A 305 -38.66 9.60 -2.81
N THR A 306 -38.13 8.39 -2.72
CA THR A 306 -37.97 7.45 -3.85
C THR A 306 -38.71 6.13 -3.65
N ALA A 307 -39.53 6.04 -2.59
CA ALA A 307 -40.28 4.84 -2.22
C ALA A 307 -41.38 4.49 -3.23
N ASP A 308 -41.99 5.51 -3.85
CA ASP A 308 -43.01 5.32 -4.87
C ASP A 308 -42.35 4.98 -6.22
N PRO A 309 -42.66 3.81 -6.82
CA PRO A 309 -42.14 3.41 -8.12
C PRO A 309 -42.65 4.28 -9.27
N ASP A 310 -43.84 4.88 -9.13
CA ASP A 310 -44.52 5.64 -10.20
C ASP A 310 -44.28 7.15 -10.09
N ALA A 311 -43.69 7.61 -8.98
CA ALA A 311 -43.35 9.01 -8.77
C ALA A 311 -42.15 9.44 -9.62
N ASP A 312 -42.29 10.61 -10.27
CA ASP A 312 -41.20 11.28 -10.97
C ASP A 312 -40.17 11.78 -9.95
N VAL A 313 -38.92 11.36 -10.13
CA VAL A 313 -37.84 11.66 -9.19
C VAL A 313 -36.99 12.76 -9.78
N SER A 314 -36.89 13.86 -9.05
CA SER A 314 -36.14 15.02 -9.53
C SER A 314 -34.63 14.70 -9.63
N PRO A 315 -33.91 15.29 -10.59
CA PRO A 315 -32.46 15.14 -10.72
C PRO A 315 -31.70 15.49 -9.44
N GLU A 316 -32.23 16.43 -8.65
CA GLU A 316 -31.64 16.84 -7.37
C GLU A 316 -31.71 15.74 -6.31
N ILE A 317 -32.76 14.91 -6.32
CA ILE A 317 -32.90 13.75 -5.41
C ILE A 317 -31.93 12.64 -5.81
N LEU A 318 -31.78 12.38 -7.11
CA LEU A 318 -30.77 11.47 -7.65
C LEU A 318 -29.34 11.91 -7.29
N GLU A 319 -29.07 13.21 -7.42
CA GLU A 319 -27.78 13.80 -7.06
C GLU A 319 -27.52 13.65 -5.56
N ALA A 320 -28.52 13.88 -4.71
CA ALA A 320 -28.42 13.70 -3.26
C ALA A 320 -28.12 12.24 -2.88
N LEU A 321 -28.82 11.27 -3.48
CA LEU A 321 -28.60 9.84 -3.28
C LEU A 321 -27.19 9.41 -3.70
N LEU A 322 -26.71 9.92 -4.83
CA LEU A 322 -25.36 9.66 -5.32
C LEU A 322 -24.29 10.28 -4.39
N ILE A 323 -24.50 11.51 -3.90
CA ILE A 323 -23.56 12.17 -2.98
C ILE A 323 -23.49 11.42 -1.64
N LEU A 324 -24.63 10.99 -1.09
CA LEU A 324 -24.65 10.20 0.14
C LEU A 324 -23.98 8.83 -0.05
N SER A 325 -24.16 8.21 -1.23
CA SER A 325 -23.43 7.00 -1.59
C SER A 325 -21.91 7.26 -1.69
N LEU A 326 -21.50 8.33 -2.35
CA LEU A 326 -20.08 8.73 -2.41
C LEU A 326 -19.50 9.01 -1.01
N HIS A 327 -20.32 9.50 -0.08
CA HIS A 327 -19.93 9.65 1.32
C HIS A 327 -19.70 8.29 1.99
N HIS A 328 -20.64 7.34 1.86
CA HIS A 328 -20.51 5.98 2.40
C HIS A 328 -19.26 5.27 1.90
N ARG A 329 -18.82 5.51 0.66
CA ARG A 329 -17.56 4.97 0.12
C ARG A 329 -16.37 5.27 1.03
N TRP A 330 -16.29 6.48 1.61
CA TRP A 330 -15.13 6.93 2.37
C TRP A 330 -15.28 6.77 3.88
N THR A 331 -16.52 6.69 4.39
CA THR A 331 -16.79 6.59 5.83
C THR A 331 -17.09 5.16 6.26
N ARG A 332 -18.11 4.55 5.66
CA ARG A 332 -18.55 3.18 5.97
C ARG A 332 -19.22 2.56 4.74
N PRO A 333 -18.47 1.82 3.90
CA PRO A 333 -19.01 1.23 2.68
C PRO A 333 -20.17 0.29 2.99
N ARG A 334 -21.32 0.52 2.34
CA ARG A 334 -22.53 -0.30 2.45
C ARG A 334 -23.23 -0.32 1.10
N LEU A 335 -23.61 -1.52 0.63
CA LEU A 335 -24.16 -1.67 -0.71
C LEU A 335 -25.63 -1.22 -0.83
N ASN A 336 -26.43 -1.36 0.23
CA ASN A 336 -27.87 -1.08 0.21
C ASN A 336 -28.26 0.28 -0.41
N LEU A 337 -27.53 1.35 -0.06
CA LEU A 337 -27.85 2.69 -0.55
C LEU A 337 -27.45 2.87 -2.03
N ILE A 338 -26.31 2.33 -2.45
CA ILE A 338 -25.85 2.45 -3.83
C ILE A 338 -26.63 1.53 -4.78
N GLU A 339 -27.08 0.37 -4.30
CA GLU A 339 -28.01 -0.52 -5.01
C GLU A 339 -29.35 0.18 -5.27
N HIS A 340 -29.91 0.83 -4.24
CA HIS A 340 -31.11 1.64 -4.39
C HIS A 340 -30.90 2.80 -5.35
N THR A 341 -29.78 3.53 -5.22
CA THR A 341 -29.44 4.66 -6.10
C THR A 341 -29.32 4.20 -7.56
N LEU A 342 -28.67 3.05 -7.81
CA LEU A 342 -28.57 2.46 -9.14
C LEU A 342 -29.96 2.09 -9.69
N SER A 343 -30.79 1.41 -8.88
CA SER A 343 -32.16 1.03 -9.26
C SER A 343 -33.01 2.24 -9.66
N VAL A 344 -32.97 3.31 -8.85
CA VAL A 344 -33.69 4.55 -9.14
C VAL A 344 -33.16 5.22 -10.41
N SER A 345 -31.84 5.27 -10.62
CA SER A 345 -31.24 5.84 -11.84
C SER A 345 -31.61 5.06 -13.11
N GLN A 346 -31.71 3.73 -13.03
CA GLN A 346 -32.16 2.86 -14.12
C GLN A 346 -33.63 3.05 -14.44
N ARG A 347 -34.49 3.21 -13.41
CA ARG A 347 -35.92 3.48 -13.56
C ARG A 347 -36.18 4.77 -14.34
N ILE A 348 -35.43 5.84 -14.01
CA ILE A 348 -35.53 7.16 -14.64
C ILE A 348 -34.82 7.17 -16.02
N LYS A 349 -34.10 6.09 -16.36
CA LYS A 349 -33.34 5.93 -17.62
C LYS A 349 -32.33 7.06 -17.85
N ASN A 350 -31.72 7.57 -16.78
CA ASN A 350 -30.72 8.62 -16.88
C ASN A 350 -29.32 7.99 -16.95
N ASP A 351 -28.81 7.82 -18.18
CA ASP A 351 -27.53 7.15 -18.43
C ASP A 351 -26.34 7.80 -17.70
N GLU A 352 -26.37 9.11 -17.46
CA GLU A 352 -25.32 9.81 -16.71
C GLU A 352 -25.30 9.35 -15.25
N TYR A 353 -26.45 9.30 -14.58
CA TYR A 353 -26.55 8.85 -13.19
C TYR A 353 -26.38 7.33 -13.07
N ILE A 354 -26.77 6.55 -14.08
CA ILE A 354 -26.49 5.11 -14.12
C ILE A 354 -24.98 4.87 -14.16
N ALA A 355 -24.25 5.58 -15.03
CA ALA A 355 -22.79 5.45 -15.13
C ALA A 355 -22.09 5.85 -13.82
N LYS A 356 -22.49 6.97 -13.22
CA LYS A 356 -21.95 7.45 -11.93
C LYS A 356 -22.26 6.48 -10.78
N SER A 357 -23.47 5.91 -10.75
CA SER A 357 -23.88 4.95 -9.71
C SER A 357 -23.11 3.64 -9.82
N LEU A 358 -22.98 3.08 -11.03
CA LEU A 358 -22.20 1.85 -11.28
C LEU A 358 -20.74 2.00 -10.85
N ALA A 359 -20.12 3.13 -11.15
CA ALA A 359 -18.74 3.39 -10.76
C ALA A 359 -18.57 3.63 -9.25
N CYS A 360 -19.53 4.31 -8.60
CA CYS A 360 -19.55 4.42 -7.14
C CYS A 360 -19.73 3.04 -6.49
N TYR A 361 -20.56 2.17 -7.06
CA TYR A 361 -20.77 0.80 -6.61
C TYR A 361 -19.47 -0.02 -6.74
N ALA A 362 -18.81 0.02 -7.90
CA ALA A 362 -17.55 -0.69 -8.11
C ALA A 362 -16.49 -0.32 -7.06
N GLU A 363 -16.38 0.96 -6.71
CA GLU A 363 -15.47 1.44 -5.67
C GLU A 363 -15.87 0.98 -4.25
N MET A 364 -17.17 0.86 -3.97
CA MET A 364 -17.63 0.27 -2.71
C MET A 364 -17.33 -1.23 -2.64
N CYS A 365 -17.59 -1.98 -3.71
CA CYS A 365 -17.25 -3.41 -3.79
C CYS A 365 -15.74 -3.62 -3.60
N ARG A 366 -14.91 -2.75 -4.19
CA ARG A 366 -13.45 -2.75 -3.97
C ARG A 366 -13.12 -2.53 -2.49
N GLY A 367 -13.75 -1.54 -1.84
CA GLY A 367 -13.59 -1.29 -0.41
C GLY A 367 -14.00 -2.48 0.48
N LEU A 368 -14.93 -3.32 0.01
CA LEU A 368 -15.44 -4.51 0.69
C LEU A 368 -14.72 -5.82 0.29
N SER A 369 -13.68 -5.75 -0.56
CA SER A 369 -12.98 -6.92 -1.12
C SER A 369 -13.86 -7.86 -1.98
N LEU A 370 -14.95 -7.35 -2.55
CA LEU A 370 -15.81 -8.06 -3.51
C LEU A 370 -15.32 -7.78 -4.93
N TYR A 371 -14.17 -8.37 -5.29
CA TYR A 371 -13.45 -7.99 -6.51
C TYR A 371 -14.18 -8.36 -7.81
N GLN A 372 -14.86 -9.51 -7.83
CA GLN A 372 -15.63 -9.95 -8.99
C GLN A 372 -16.77 -8.97 -9.32
N ASP A 373 -17.54 -8.58 -8.30
CA ASP A 373 -18.62 -7.59 -8.44
C ASP A 373 -18.05 -6.21 -8.81
N ALA A 374 -16.89 -5.85 -8.25
CA ALA A 374 -16.23 -4.59 -8.58
C ALA A 374 -15.83 -4.52 -10.07
N VAL A 375 -15.30 -5.61 -10.63
CA VAL A 375 -14.97 -5.71 -12.06
C VAL A 375 -16.22 -5.60 -12.92
N GLU A 376 -17.27 -6.36 -12.58
CA GLU A 376 -18.53 -6.33 -13.33
C GLU A 376 -19.12 -4.91 -13.39
N LYS A 377 -19.24 -4.24 -12.24
CA LYS A 377 -19.81 -2.89 -12.16
C LYS A 377 -18.91 -1.83 -12.79
N ALA A 378 -17.58 -1.97 -12.69
CA ALA A 378 -16.63 -1.06 -13.34
C ALA A 378 -16.71 -1.17 -14.88
N SER A 379 -16.81 -2.39 -15.42
CA SER A 379 -16.98 -2.63 -16.85
C SER A 379 -18.28 -2.01 -17.37
N GLN A 380 -19.40 -2.24 -16.68
CA GLN A 380 -20.69 -1.63 -17.04
C GLN A 380 -20.65 -0.10 -16.97
N ALA A 381 -19.98 0.47 -15.96
CA ALA A 381 -19.81 1.92 -15.87
C ALA A 381 -19.01 2.48 -17.05
N ARG A 382 -17.93 1.80 -17.44
CA ARG A 382 -17.07 2.19 -18.55
C ARG A 382 -17.83 2.21 -19.87
N GLU A 383 -18.59 1.16 -20.18
CA GLU A 383 -19.42 1.09 -21.39
C GLU A 383 -20.41 2.26 -21.45
N LYS A 384 -21.08 2.57 -20.34
CA LYS A 384 -22.00 3.71 -20.25
C LYS A 384 -21.28 5.05 -20.45
N PHE A 385 -20.09 5.23 -19.85
CA PHE A 385 -19.33 6.46 -20.05
C PHE A 385 -18.85 6.65 -21.49
N ILE A 386 -18.45 5.57 -22.18
CA ILE A 386 -18.07 5.60 -23.61
C ILE A 386 -19.27 6.00 -24.46
N ALA A 387 -20.44 5.36 -24.26
CA ALA A 387 -21.65 5.72 -24.99
C ALA A 387 -22.06 7.19 -24.80
N LEU A 388 -21.84 7.75 -23.60
CA LEU A 388 -22.08 9.16 -23.30
C LEU A 388 -21.02 10.11 -23.89
N GLN A 389 -19.85 9.63 -24.30
CA GLN A 389 -18.86 10.43 -25.03
C GLN A 389 -19.22 10.53 -26.50
N ASP A 390 -19.57 9.41 -27.13
CA ASP A 390 -19.99 9.34 -28.54
C ASP A 390 -21.20 10.25 -28.82
N TYR A 391 -22.17 10.29 -27.89
CA TYR A 391 -23.33 11.19 -27.97
C TYR A 391 -22.97 12.67 -27.86
N SER A 392 -21.91 13.03 -27.11
CA SER A 392 -21.48 14.42 -26.93
C SER A 392 -20.60 14.95 -28.06
N SER A 393 -20.01 14.06 -28.86
CA SER A 393 -19.26 14.38 -30.08
C SER A 393 -20.12 14.42 -31.35
N ALA A 394 -21.38 13.96 -31.26
CA ALA A 394 -22.34 13.90 -32.37
C ALA A 394 -23.38 15.04 -32.36
N VAL A 395 -23.32 15.94 -31.37
CA VAL A 395 -24.15 17.15 -31.21
C VAL A 395 -23.23 18.36 -31.26
#